data_AF-A0AB38WW50-F1
#
_entry.id   AF-A0AB38WW50-F1
#
_cell.length_a   1.000
_cell.length_b   1.000
_cell.length_c   1.000
_cell.angle_alpha   90.00
_cell.angle_beta   90.00
_cell.angle_gamma   90.00
#
_symmetry.space_group_name_H-M   'P 1'
#
loop_
_entity.id
_entity.type
_entity.pdbx_description
1 polymer ?
#
loop_
_entity_poly.entity_id
_entity_poly.type
_entity_poly.pdbx_seq_one_letter_code
_entity_poly.pdbx_strand_id
1 'polypeptide(L)'
;MALSSADDPAPPRLVAEAQRLQRRLRGQRVLRRAVPFAAAIVLFAAGWAGHATWQMTVPASAPPLVEAALDAQSALELRHWMVSQPESAELNAQEIVAALGVDMPSLPEDWTLRDVQIVATPDRPAIAIVVDAPDLGRLLLMVVARSPEDTEEPPSAFEYQGRTIALFERGRSSFVLVDESGHPDQLALGAERLLSASN
;
A
#
# COMPACT_ATOMS: atom_id res chain seq x y z
N MET A 1 5.95 -72.18 -32.07
CA MET A 1 5.95 -70.70 -32.10
C MET A 1 4.71 -70.27 -32.87
N ALA A 2 3.61 -69.98 -32.18
CA ALA A 2 2.36 -69.57 -32.79
C ALA A 2 2.08 -68.13 -32.31
N LEU A 3 2.14 -67.19 -33.24
CA LEU A 3 1.74 -65.81 -33.03
C LEU A 3 0.22 -65.80 -32.89
N SER A 4 -0.29 -65.42 -31.72
CA SER A 4 -1.72 -65.20 -31.52
C SER A 4 -2.18 -64.08 -32.44
N SER A 5 -3.15 -64.41 -33.29
CA SER A 5 -3.88 -63.51 -34.17
C SER A 5 -4.35 -62.26 -33.43
N ALA A 6 -4.12 -61.10 -34.04
CA ALA A 6 -4.45 -59.78 -33.51
C ALA A 6 -5.96 -59.47 -33.47
N ASP A 7 -6.83 -60.48 -33.39
CA ASP A 7 -8.29 -60.35 -33.55
C ASP A 7 -9.10 -61.07 -32.47
N ASP A 8 -8.45 -61.52 -31.39
CA ASP A 8 -9.13 -62.12 -30.23
C ASP A 8 -9.58 -60.99 -29.29
N PRO A 9 -10.88 -60.87 -28.93
CA PRO A 9 -11.36 -59.79 -28.07
C PRO A 9 -10.61 -59.81 -26.73
N ALA A 10 -10.01 -58.68 -26.40
CA ALA A 10 -9.17 -58.55 -25.20
C ALA A 10 -9.91 -59.09 -23.96
N PRO A 11 -9.27 -59.95 -23.15
CA PRO A 11 -9.88 -60.52 -21.95
C PRO A 11 -10.54 -59.43 -21.10
N PRO A 12 -11.80 -59.62 -20.63
CA PRO A 12 -12.58 -58.56 -19.98
C PRO A 12 -11.89 -57.99 -18.74
N ARG A 13 -11.03 -58.78 -18.08
CA ARG A 13 -10.19 -58.33 -16.97
C ARG A 13 -9.12 -57.32 -17.38
N LEU A 14 -8.48 -57.51 -18.54
CA LEU A 14 -7.48 -56.57 -19.07
C LEU A 14 -8.15 -55.26 -19.52
N VAL A 15 -9.34 -55.34 -20.09
CA VAL A 15 -10.14 -54.16 -20.44
C VAL A 15 -10.55 -53.37 -19.18
N ALA A 16 -10.96 -54.07 -18.11
CA ALA A 16 -11.33 -53.43 -16.85
C ALA A 16 -10.14 -52.73 -16.19
N GLU A 17 -8.96 -53.35 -16.15
CA GLU A 17 -7.74 -52.75 -15.60
C GLU A 17 -7.23 -51.58 -16.44
N ALA A 18 -7.30 -51.70 -17.78
CA ALA A 18 -6.96 -50.60 -18.69
C ALA A 18 -7.87 -49.38 -18.47
N GLN A 19 -9.18 -49.58 -18.29
CA GLN A 19 -10.12 -48.50 -17.96
C GLN A 19 -9.83 -47.87 -16.60
N ARG A 20 -9.45 -48.68 -15.59
CA ARG A 20 -9.08 -48.20 -14.25
C ARG A 20 -7.81 -47.35 -14.28
N LEU A 21 -6.80 -47.80 -15.01
CA LEU A 21 -5.55 -47.06 -15.22
C LEU A 21 -5.79 -45.77 -16.03
N GLN A 22 -6.60 -45.84 -17.09
CA GLN A 22 -6.97 -44.67 -17.89
C GLN A 22 -7.72 -43.62 -17.08
N ARG A 23 -8.63 -44.03 -16.17
CA ARG A 23 -9.31 -43.12 -15.24
C ARG A 23 -8.33 -42.47 -14.26
N ARG A 24 -7.39 -43.23 -13.69
CA ARG A 24 -6.36 -42.69 -12.79
C ARG A 24 -5.41 -41.72 -13.49
N LEU A 25 -4.95 -42.03 -14.69
CA LEU A 25 -4.07 -41.16 -15.49
C LEU A 25 -4.81 -39.90 -15.98
N ARG A 26 -6.09 -39.99 -16.33
CA ARG A 26 -6.93 -38.81 -16.62
C ARG A 26 -7.10 -37.93 -15.37
N GLY A 27 -7.38 -38.52 -14.21
CA GLY A 27 -7.48 -37.80 -12.94
C GLY A 27 -6.18 -37.07 -12.58
N GLN A 28 -5.03 -37.72 -12.69
CA GLN A 28 -3.72 -37.11 -12.42
C GLN A 28 -3.37 -35.96 -13.38
N ARG A 29 -3.77 -36.05 -14.67
CA ARG A 29 -3.55 -34.96 -15.64
C ARG A 29 -4.44 -33.75 -15.37
N VAL A 30 -5.69 -33.97 -14.96
CA VAL A 30 -6.60 -32.87 -14.56
C VAL A 30 -6.10 -32.20 -13.28
N LEU A 31 -5.66 -32.99 -12.29
CA LEU A 31 -5.12 -32.47 -11.04
C LEU A 31 -3.86 -31.62 -11.28
N ARG A 32 -2.90 -32.10 -12.09
CA ARG A 32 -1.70 -31.33 -12.47
C ARG A 32 -2.00 -30.03 -13.21
N ARG A 33 -3.11 -29.95 -13.96
CA ARG A 33 -3.54 -28.72 -14.63
C ARG A 33 -4.29 -27.75 -13.71
N ALA A 34 -4.93 -28.26 -12.66
CA ALA A 34 -5.68 -27.44 -11.70
C ALA A 34 -4.79 -26.81 -10.61
N VAL A 35 -3.67 -27.44 -10.27
CA VAL A 35 -2.69 -26.94 -9.28
C VAL A 35 -2.25 -25.48 -9.53
N PRO A 36 -1.83 -25.05 -10.73
CA PRO A 36 -1.43 -23.66 -10.96
C PRO A 36 -2.59 -22.67 -10.77
N PHE A 37 -3.82 -23.03 -11.12
CA PHE A 37 -5.00 -22.18 -10.89
C PHE A 37 -5.37 -22.09 -9.41
N ALA A 38 -5.28 -23.20 -8.66
CA ALA A 38 -5.48 -23.20 -7.22
C ALA A 38 -4.43 -22.34 -6.50
N ALA A 39 -3.17 -22.41 -6.92
CA ALA A 39 -2.11 -21.54 -6.41
C ALA A 39 -2.37 -20.07 -6.73
N ALA A 40 -2.84 -19.76 -7.94
CA ALA A 40 -3.21 -18.40 -8.32
C ALA A 40 -4.39 -17.87 -7.50
N ILE A 41 -5.41 -18.69 -7.21
CA ILE A 41 -6.55 -18.31 -6.35
C ILE A 41 -6.10 -18.10 -4.91
N VAL A 42 -5.20 -18.93 -4.37
CA VAL A 42 -4.65 -18.77 -3.02
C VAL A 42 -3.79 -17.52 -2.93
N LEU A 43 -2.92 -17.26 -3.91
CA LEU A 43 -2.11 -16.04 -3.97
C LEU A 43 -2.97 -14.79 -4.17
N PHE A 44 -4.03 -14.88 -4.97
CA PHE A 44 -5.01 -13.80 -5.15
C PHE A 44 -5.79 -13.54 -3.86
N ALA A 45 -6.27 -14.59 -3.18
CA ALA A 45 -6.97 -14.46 -1.90
C ALA A 45 -6.04 -13.96 -0.78
N ALA A 46 -4.76 -14.37 -0.77
CA ALA A 46 -3.75 -13.87 0.16
C ALA A 46 -3.37 -12.41 -0.13
N GLY A 47 -3.22 -12.04 -1.41
CA GLY A 47 -3.01 -10.64 -1.82
C GLY A 47 -4.20 -9.74 -1.51
N TRP A 48 -5.42 -10.25 -1.68
CA TRP A 48 -6.66 -9.57 -1.30
C TRP A 48 -6.80 -9.43 0.22
N ALA A 49 -6.38 -10.43 0.99
CA ALA A 49 -6.35 -10.33 2.46
C ALA A 49 -5.31 -9.31 2.95
N GLY A 50 -4.21 -9.11 2.21
CA GLY A 50 -3.27 -8.01 2.44
C GLY A 50 -3.88 -6.64 2.17
N HIS A 51 -4.66 -6.49 1.09
CA HIS A 51 -5.42 -5.27 0.78
C HIS A 51 -6.55 -4.98 1.79
N ALA A 52 -6.94 -5.95 2.62
CA ALA A 52 -8.00 -5.82 3.61
C ALA A 52 -7.54 -5.22 4.95
N THR A 53 -6.26 -4.88 5.12
CA THR A 53 -5.78 -4.28 6.38
C THR A 53 -6.03 -2.78 6.48
N TRP A 54 -6.39 -2.12 5.36
CA TRP A 54 -6.84 -0.73 5.38
C TRP A 54 -8.28 -0.65 5.86
N GLN A 55 -8.47 -0.13 7.07
CA GLN A 55 -9.81 0.09 7.61
C GLN A 55 -10.41 1.34 6.96
N MET A 56 -11.38 1.16 6.05
CA MET A 56 -12.23 2.23 5.49
C MET A 56 -13.36 2.62 6.45
N THR A 57 -13.04 2.76 7.73
CA THR A 57 -13.98 3.34 8.69
C THR A 57 -13.70 4.83 8.73
N VAL A 58 -14.62 5.63 8.17
CA VAL A 58 -14.61 7.08 8.35
C VAL A 58 -14.76 7.37 9.85
N PRO A 59 -13.76 7.96 10.52
CA PRO A 59 -13.86 8.24 11.92
C PRO A 59 -14.89 9.36 12.15
N ALA A 60 -15.66 9.29 13.25
CA ALA A 60 -16.64 10.33 13.60
C ALA A 60 -15.97 11.69 13.88
N SER A 61 -14.69 11.66 14.25
CA SER A 61 -13.80 12.82 14.43
C SER A 61 -12.41 12.43 13.95
N ALA A 62 -11.74 13.31 13.20
CA ALA A 62 -10.37 13.04 12.78
C ALA A 62 -9.42 13.03 13.99
N PRO A 63 -8.38 12.17 13.98
CA PRO A 63 -7.31 12.27 14.95
C PRO A 63 -6.70 13.69 14.96
N PRO A 64 -6.25 14.23 16.10
CA PRO A 64 -5.66 15.57 16.18
C PRO A 64 -4.53 15.82 15.18
N LEU A 65 -3.77 14.77 14.86
CA LEU A 65 -2.71 14.82 13.86
C LEU A 65 -3.25 15.06 12.44
N VAL A 66 -4.41 14.51 12.09
CA VAL A 66 -5.04 14.73 10.79
C VAL A 66 -5.53 16.16 10.66
N GLU A 67 -6.13 16.72 11.72
CA GLU A 67 -6.51 18.14 11.73
C GLU A 67 -5.30 19.05 11.53
N ALA A 68 -4.18 18.76 12.22
CA ALA A 68 -2.94 19.51 12.02
C ALA A 68 -2.40 19.40 10.58
N ALA A 69 -2.58 18.25 9.92
CA ALA A 69 -2.21 18.07 8.52
C ALA A 69 -3.07 18.93 7.58
N LEU A 70 -4.38 19.00 7.83
CA LEU A 70 -5.32 19.81 7.06
C LEU A 70 -5.07 21.32 7.23
N ASP A 71 -4.76 21.74 8.46
CA ASP A 71 -4.36 23.11 8.75
C ASP A 71 -3.05 23.47 8.03
N ALA A 72 -2.06 22.56 8.07
CA ALA A 72 -0.79 22.73 7.35
C ALA A 72 -1.00 22.79 5.83
N GLN A 73 -1.85 21.93 5.27
CA GLN A 73 -2.22 21.97 3.85
C GLN A 73 -2.81 23.33 3.47
N SER A 74 -3.81 23.78 4.24
CA SER A 74 -4.49 25.05 3.99
C SER A 74 -3.53 26.24 4.07
N ALA A 75 -2.60 26.23 5.02
CA ALA A 75 -1.56 27.25 5.14
C ALA A 75 -0.61 27.24 3.93
N LEU A 76 -0.21 26.06 3.44
CA LEU A 76 0.65 25.91 2.27
C LEU A 76 -0.07 26.34 0.97
N GLU A 77 -1.37 26.03 0.83
CA GLU A 77 -2.19 26.52 -0.28
C GLU A 77 -2.26 28.06 -0.31
N LEU A 78 -2.42 28.71 0.84
CA LEU A 78 -2.36 30.17 0.94
C LEU A 78 -0.98 30.70 0.56
N ARG A 79 0.07 30.04 1.05
CA ARG A 79 1.47 30.39 0.80
C ARG A 79 1.83 30.36 -0.68
N HIS A 80 1.26 29.43 -1.44
CA HIS A 80 1.51 29.27 -2.88
C HIS A 80 1.34 30.58 -3.68
N TRP A 81 0.41 31.45 -3.27
CA TRP A 81 0.12 32.72 -3.94
C TRP A 81 0.87 33.93 -3.35
N MET A 82 1.66 33.72 -2.29
CA MET A 82 2.34 34.79 -1.56
C MET A 82 3.80 34.92 -2.00
N VAL A 83 4.10 35.98 -2.75
CA VAL A 83 5.48 36.30 -3.20
C VAL A 83 6.48 36.39 -2.04
N SER A 84 6.03 36.83 -0.85
CA SER A 84 6.87 36.97 0.34
C SER A 84 7.17 35.64 1.06
N GLN A 85 6.59 34.52 0.61
CA GLN A 85 6.72 33.22 1.24
C GLN A 85 7.15 32.16 0.22
N PRO A 86 8.36 32.27 -0.35
CA PRO A 86 8.82 31.40 -1.43
C PRO A 86 8.85 29.93 -1.00
N GLU A 87 8.36 29.03 -1.84
CA GLU A 87 8.47 27.57 -1.67
C GLU A 87 9.94 27.12 -1.67
N SER A 88 10.25 26.06 -0.92
CA SER A 88 11.59 25.45 -0.87
C SER A 88 11.52 23.95 -1.14
N ALA A 89 12.13 23.51 -2.23
CA ALA A 89 12.33 22.09 -2.52
C ALA A 89 13.64 21.54 -1.92
N GLU A 90 14.31 22.27 -1.02
CA GLU A 90 15.54 21.82 -0.38
C GLU A 90 15.22 20.92 0.82
N LEU A 91 15.39 19.61 0.66
CA LEU A 91 15.19 18.61 1.71
C LEU A 91 16.51 17.98 2.14
N ASN A 92 17.03 18.37 3.31
CA ASN A 92 18.13 17.67 3.96
C ASN A 92 17.59 16.67 4.99
N ALA A 93 17.31 15.44 4.55
CA ALA A 93 16.71 14.42 5.40
C ALA A 93 17.54 14.14 6.67
N GLN A 94 18.87 14.18 6.61
CA GLN A 94 19.73 13.92 7.77
C GLN A 94 19.59 15.00 8.84
N GLU A 95 19.54 16.27 8.43
CA GLU A 95 19.35 17.40 9.33
C GLU A 95 17.96 17.36 9.98
N ILE A 96 16.92 17.06 9.19
CA ILE A 96 15.54 16.93 9.67
C ILE A 96 15.40 15.79 10.68
N VAL A 97 15.94 14.61 10.36
CA VAL A 97 15.95 13.44 11.26
C VAL A 97 16.65 13.79 12.57
N ALA A 98 17.80 14.48 12.50
CA ALA A 98 18.54 14.90 13.69
C ALA A 98 17.80 15.94 14.54
N ALA A 99 17.10 16.89 13.90
CA ALA A 99 16.41 17.98 14.59
C ALA A 99 15.05 17.58 15.17
N LEU A 100 14.26 16.79 14.44
CA LEU A 100 12.89 16.43 14.80
C LEU A 100 12.76 15.03 15.42
N GLY A 101 13.80 14.20 15.34
CA GLY A 101 13.77 12.83 15.86
C GLY A 101 12.83 11.90 15.09
N VAL A 102 12.47 12.27 13.86
CA VAL A 102 11.62 11.50 12.95
C VAL A 102 12.43 10.50 12.13
N ASP A 103 11.78 9.46 11.63
CA ASP A 103 12.30 8.64 10.54
C ASP A 103 11.69 9.14 9.22
N MET A 104 12.54 9.56 8.28
CA MET A 104 12.10 10.07 6.99
C MET A 104 11.97 8.94 5.96
N PRO A 105 10.83 8.83 5.24
CA PRO A 105 10.68 7.89 4.15
C PRO A 105 11.47 8.39 2.93
N SER A 106 11.97 7.45 2.14
CA SER A 106 12.45 7.75 0.80
C SER A 106 11.24 8.04 -0.08
N LEU A 107 11.21 9.21 -0.73
CA LEU A 107 10.19 9.50 -1.72
C LEU A 107 10.40 8.60 -2.95
N PRO A 108 9.32 8.07 -3.58
CA PRO A 108 9.42 7.38 -4.85
C PRO A 108 10.16 8.23 -5.90
N GLU A 109 10.96 7.59 -6.75
CA GLU A 109 11.84 8.29 -7.70
C GLU A 109 11.07 9.15 -8.72
N ASP A 110 9.81 8.80 -9.00
CA ASP A 110 8.93 9.49 -9.92
C ASP A 110 8.15 10.64 -9.26
N TRP A 111 8.27 10.81 -7.94
CA TRP A 111 7.63 11.92 -7.21
C TRP A 111 8.52 13.16 -7.23
N THR A 112 7.91 14.30 -7.51
CA THR A 112 8.63 15.58 -7.56
C THR A 112 8.37 16.37 -6.30
N LEU A 113 9.42 16.66 -5.54
CA LEU A 113 9.37 17.55 -4.37
C LEU A 113 9.06 18.99 -4.80
N ARG A 114 8.11 19.64 -4.12
CA ARG A 114 7.68 21.01 -4.38
C ARG A 114 7.98 21.97 -3.26
N ASP A 115 7.62 21.59 -2.04
CA ASP A 115 7.83 22.43 -0.87
C ASP A 115 8.09 21.57 0.37
N VAL A 116 8.85 22.11 1.30
CA VAL A 116 9.19 21.50 2.57
C VAL A 116 9.14 22.56 3.66
N GLN A 117 8.40 22.31 4.73
CA GLN A 117 8.28 23.26 5.82
C GLN A 117 8.10 22.56 7.17
N ILE A 118 8.71 23.13 8.21
CA ILE A 118 8.40 22.76 9.60
C ILE A 118 7.06 23.39 9.98
N VAL A 119 6.13 22.58 10.44
CA VAL A 119 4.78 23.00 10.86
C VAL A 119 4.55 22.67 12.33
N ALA A 120 3.68 23.44 12.97
CA ALA A 120 3.25 23.15 14.33
C ALA A 120 2.20 22.04 14.32
N THR A 121 2.27 21.12 15.29
CA THR A 121 1.17 20.21 15.63
C THR A 121 0.91 20.33 17.14
N PRO A 122 -0.19 19.75 17.67
CA PRO A 122 -0.56 19.90 19.08
C PRO A 122 0.55 19.54 20.07
N ASP A 123 1.31 18.47 19.82
CA ASP A 123 2.25 17.93 20.80
C ASP A 123 3.73 18.20 20.47
N ARG A 124 4.06 18.35 19.18
CA ARG A 124 5.45 18.42 18.70
C ARG A 124 5.53 19.00 17.29
N PRO A 125 6.64 19.63 16.88
CA PRO A 125 6.80 20.05 15.49
C PRO A 125 6.76 18.86 14.53
N ALA A 126 6.18 19.06 13.36
CA ALA A 126 6.20 18.12 12.26
C ALA A 126 6.89 18.76 11.04
N ILE A 127 7.15 17.95 10.04
CA ILE A 127 7.56 18.43 8.71
C ILE A 127 6.45 18.12 7.71
N ALA A 128 6.07 19.15 6.96
CA ALA A 128 5.12 19.10 5.86
C ALA A 128 5.89 19.11 4.54
N ILE A 129 5.58 18.17 3.66
CA ILE A 129 6.27 17.94 2.39
C ILE A 129 5.22 17.91 1.30
N VAL A 130 5.28 18.87 0.38
CA VAL A 130 4.42 18.91 -0.79
C VAL A 130 5.13 18.21 -1.93
N VAL A 131 4.46 17.22 -2.53
CA VAL A 131 4.99 16.46 -3.66
C VAL A 131 3.96 16.41 -4.79
N ASP A 132 4.43 16.37 -6.02
CA ASP A 132 3.60 15.96 -7.15
C ASP A 132 3.93 14.50 -7.48
N ALA A 133 2.93 13.63 -7.41
CA ALA A 133 2.99 12.22 -7.80
C ALA A 133 2.28 12.03 -9.15
N PRO A 134 2.85 11.26 -10.10
CA PRO A 134 2.28 11.13 -11.45
C PRO A 134 0.84 10.61 -11.48
N ASP A 135 0.54 9.62 -10.64
CA ASP A 135 -0.76 8.93 -10.60
C ASP A 135 -1.77 9.60 -9.65
N LEU A 136 -1.29 10.38 -8.68
CA LEU A 136 -2.11 10.92 -7.56
C LEU A 136 -2.23 12.45 -7.59
N GLY A 137 -1.47 13.12 -8.46
CA GLY A 137 -1.42 14.58 -8.47
C GLY A 137 -0.64 15.15 -7.28
N ARG A 138 -1.04 16.33 -6.80
CA ARG A 138 -0.36 17.02 -5.70
C ARG A 138 -0.82 16.46 -4.36
N LEU A 139 0.13 16.10 -3.52
CA LEU A 139 -0.09 15.53 -2.19
C LEU A 139 0.65 16.34 -1.13
N LEU A 140 0.09 16.33 0.08
CA LEU A 140 0.81 16.70 1.29
C LEU A 140 1.17 15.44 2.08
N LEU A 141 2.46 15.25 2.35
CA LEU A 141 2.96 14.29 3.32
C LEU A 141 3.41 15.04 4.57
N MET A 142 2.76 14.80 5.71
CA MET A 142 3.21 15.27 7.01
C MET A 142 3.87 14.15 7.79
N VAL A 143 5.05 14.43 8.36
CA VAL A 143 5.82 13.49 9.17
C VAL A 143 5.99 14.05 10.57
N VAL A 144 5.62 13.26 11.58
CA VAL A 144 5.74 13.63 12.99
C VAL A 144 6.44 12.51 13.76
N ALA A 145 7.17 12.85 14.82
CA ALA A 145 7.80 11.84 15.68
C ALA A 145 6.73 11.16 16.54
N ARG A 146 6.89 9.87 16.82
CA ARG A 146 6.02 9.11 17.74
C ARG A 146 6.61 9.06 19.14
N SER A 147 5.77 8.87 20.15
CA SER A 147 6.25 8.45 21.47
C SER A 147 6.55 6.95 21.42
N PRO A 148 7.63 6.47 22.06
CA PRO A 148 7.87 5.03 22.23
C PRO A 148 6.75 4.31 23.00
N GLU A 149 5.94 5.07 23.73
CA GLU A 149 4.80 4.59 24.52
C GLU A 149 3.51 4.46 23.67
N ASP A 150 3.48 5.07 22.48
CA ASP A 150 2.31 5.03 21.61
C ASP A 150 2.15 3.63 21.02
N THR A 151 0.94 3.10 21.08
CA THR A 151 0.62 1.83 20.40
C THR A 151 0.64 2.07 18.90
N GLU A 152 1.29 1.17 18.15
CA GLU A 152 1.27 1.24 16.69
C GLU A 152 -0.12 0.89 16.16
N GLU A 153 -0.74 1.84 15.46
CA GLU A 153 -2.05 1.64 14.84
C GLU A 153 -1.89 1.09 13.42
N PRO A 154 -2.82 0.22 12.96
CA PRO A 154 -2.79 -0.26 11.59
C PRO A 154 -2.99 0.91 10.61
N PRO A 155 -2.38 0.84 9.40
CA PRO A 155 -2.57 1.87 8.40
C PRO A 155 -4.07 2.01 8.06
N SER A 156 -4.54 3.25 8.01
CA SER A 156 -5.94 3.62 7.75
C SER A 156 -6.03 4.63 6.61
N ALA A 157 -7.10 4.58 5.82
CA ALA A 157 -7.34 5.46 4.69
C ALA A 157 -8.83 5.71 4.59
N PHE A 158 -9.22 6.97 4.56
CA PHE A 158 -10.61 7.39 4.67
C PHE A 158 -10.80 8.79 4.09
N GLU A 159 -12.06 9.14 3.83
CA GLU A 159 -12.42 10.51 3.48
C GLU A 159 -12.76 11.31 4.74
N TYR A 160 -12.29 12.55 4.79
CA TYR A 160 -12.62 13.49 5.85
C TYR A 160 -12.65 14.93 5.31
N GLN A 161 -13.74 15.66 5.56
CA GLN A 161 -13.97 17.02 5.06
C GLN A 161 -13.74 17.20 3.54
N GLY A 162 -14.06 16.18 2.74
CA GLY A 162 -13.87 16.22 1.28
C GLY A 162 -12.42 16.05 0.83
N ARG A 163 -11.51 15.73 1.75
CA ARG A 163 -10.13 15.32 1.46
C ARG A 163 -10.00 13.81 1.68
N THR A 164 -9.09 13.20 0.95
CA THR A 164 -8.69 11.82 1.17
C THR A 164 -7.47 11.82 2.09
N ILE A 165 -7.53 11.01 3.16
CA ILE A 165 -6.50 10.93 4.19
C ILE A 165 -5.99 9.49 4.25
N ALA A 166 -4.67 9.33 4.33
CA ALA A 166 -4.04 8.08 4.74
C ALA A 166 -3.15 8.34 5.96
N LEU A 167 -3.41 7.61 7.04
CA LEU A 167 -2.65 7.65 8.28
C LEU A 167 -1.94 6.31 8.46
N PHE A 168 -0.62 6.35 8.63
CA PHE A 168 0.18 5.16 8.82
C PHE A 168 1.40 5.47 9.68
N GLU A 169 2.00 4.43 10.23
CA GLU A 169 3.13 4.56 11.15
C GLU A 169 4.28 3.66 10.68
N ARG A 170 5.51 4.10 10.96
CA ARG A 170 6.72 3.31 10.74
C ARG A 170 7.84 3.79 11.65
N GLY A 171 8.44 2.84 12.37
CA GLY A 171 9.55 3.14 13.27
C GLY A 171 9.13 4.20 14.29
N ARG A 172 9.88 5.30 14.34
CA ARG A 172 9.64 6.42 15.27
C ARG A 172 8.76 7.51 14.69
N SER A 173 8.03 7.26 13.61
CA SER A 173 7.24 8.29 12.93
C SER A 173 5.82 7.88 12.58
N SER A 174 4.91 8.84 12.69
CA SER A 174 3.55 8.78 12.12
C SER A 174 3.51 9.68 10.91
N PHE A 175 2.72 9.26 9.93
CA PHE A 175 2.63 9.86 8.62
C PHE A 175 1.17 10.16 8.32
N VAL A 176 0.90 11.38 7.86
CA VAL A 176 -0.40 11.74 7.29
C VAL A 176 -0.19 12.13 5.85
N LEU A 177 -0.80 11.38 4.93
CA LEU A 177 -0.87 11.74 3.53
C LEU A 177 -2.25 12.35 3.27
N VAL A 178 -2.28 13.51 2.63
CA VAL A 178 -3.51 14.24 2.29
C VAL A 178 -3.57 14.47 0.79
N ASP A 179 -4.72 14.15 0.21
CA ASP A 179 -5.02 14.27 -1.21
C ASP A 179 -6.39 14.93 -1.44
N GLU A 180 -6.48 15.65 -2.56
CA GLU A 180 -7.69 16.31 -3.08
C GLU A 180 -8.45 15.46 -4.09
N SER A 181 -7.85 14.38 -4.62
CA SER A 181 -8.39 13.65 -5.78
C SER A 181 -9.65 12.83 -5.47
N GLY A 182 -9.95 12.54 -4.20
CA GLY A 182 -11.15 11.82 -3.78
C GLY A 182 -11.09 10.30 -3.96
N HIS A 183 -9.90 9.69 -3.92
CA HIS A 183 -9.73 8.24 -4.10
C HIS A 183 -8.91 7.59 -2.97
N PRO A 184 -9.56 7.21 -1.84
CA PRO A 184 -8.90 6.56 -0.70
C PRO A 184 -8.04 5.34 -1.06
N ASP A 185 -8.50 4.50 -1.98
CA ASP A 185 -7.76 3.33 -2.46
C ASP A 185 -6.43 3.70 -3.12
N GLN A 186 -6.42 4.78 -3.90
CA GLN A 186 -5.22 5.22 -4.61
C GLN A 186 -4.23 5.87 -3.63
N LEU A 187 -4.74 6.62 -2.65
CA LEU A 187 -3.90 7.21 -1.62
C LEU A 187 -3.24 6.16 -0.72
N ALA A 188 -4.00 5.11 -0.39
CA ALA A 188 -3.49 3.90 0.24
C ALA A 188 -2.29 3.32 -0.54
N LEU A 189 -2.43 3.08 -1.85
CA LEU A 189 -1.30 2.60 -2.68
C LEU A 189 -0.08 3.55 -2.64
N GLY A 190 -0.30 4.86 -2.56
CA GLY A 190 0.76 5.86 -2.36
C GLY A 190 1.50 5.68 -1.03
N ALA A 191 0.76 5.46 0.07
CA ALA A 191 1.34 5.17 1.38
C ALA A 191 2.15 3.86 1.39
N GLU A 192 1.66 2.81 0.71
CA GLU A 192 2.40 1.55 0.52
C GLU A 192 3.73 1.76 -0.24
N ARG A 193 3.73 2.61 -1.27
CA ARG A 193 4.95 2.98 -2.00
C ARG A 193 5.98 3.66 -1.08
N LEU A 194 5.55 4.57 -0.21
CA LEU A 194 6.43 5.21 0.78
C LEU A 194 6.99 4.19 1.80
N LEU A 195 6.15 3.26 2.26
CA LEU A 195 6.58 2.22 3.19
C LEU A 195 7.60 1.26 2.55
N SER A 196 7.43 0.93 1.27
CA SER A 196 8.30 -0.01 0.55
C SER A 196 9.62 0.60 0.06
N ALA A 197 9.65 1.88 -0.30
CA ALA A 197 10.85 2.59 -0.78
C ALA A 197 11.92 2.83 0.31
N SER A 198 11.60 2.55 1.58
CA SER A 198 12.47 2.78 2.74
C SER A 198 13.22 1.53 3.23
N ASN A 199 13.34 0.50 2.38
CA ASN A 199 14.18 -0.69 2.56
C ASN A 199 15.39 -0.66 1.63
#